data_AF-A0A966FGF5-F1
#
_entry.id   AF-A0A966FGF5-F1
#
_cell.length_a   1.000
_cell.length_b   1.000
_cell.length_c   1.000
_cell.angle_alpha   90.00
_cell.angle_beta   90.00
_cell.angle_gamma   90.00
#
_symmetry.space_group_name_H-M   'P 1'
#
loop_
_entity.id
_entity.type
_entity.pdbx_description
1 polymer ?
#
loop_
_entity_poly.entity_id
_entity_poly.type
_entity_poly.pdbx_seq_one_letter_code
_entity_poly.pdbx_strand_id
1 'polypeptide(L)'
;YKRPSDAASGQWVVGEYHAAPWQKDGVVRPGLPVALDLQGLYEQRLRQHLVVSARAGESLRDQLERLSLLSAKQTAAAKLETRLALTNQFNRRIEINAQLRTIRTELHALA
;
A
#
# COMPACT_ATOMS: atom_id res chain seq x y z
N TYR A 1 -5.19 -6.31 7.76
CA TYR A 1 -6.04 -7.46 7.33
C TYR A 1 -5.72 -8.68 8.19
N LYS A 2 -6.62 -9.65 8.34
CA LYS A 2 -6.35 -10.88 9.11
C LYS A 2 -5.82 -11.98 8.20
N ARG A 3 -4.80 -12.70 8.64
CA ARG A 3 -4.25 -13.87 7.94
C ARG A 3 -3.73 -14.92 8.92
N PRO A 4 -3.57 -16.18 8.50
CA PRO A 4 -2.81 -17.16 9.26
C PRO A 4 -1.35 -16.71 9.47
N SER A 5 -0.79 -17.05 10.63
CA SER A 5 0.61 -16.85 10.94
C SER A 5 1.49 -17.79 10.11
N ASP A 6 2.57 -17.28 9.53
CA ASP A 6 3.57 -18.12 8.86
C ASP A 6 4.49 -18.85 9.87
N ALA A 7 4.58 -18.34 11.11
CA ALA A 7 5.49 -18.85 12.14
C ALA A 7 4.85 -19.86 13.10
N ALA A 8 3.52 -19.83 13.24
CA ALA A 8 2.79 -20.66 14.20
C ALA A 8 1.44 -21.10 13.64
N SER A 9 1.32 -22.41 13.37
CA SER A 9 0.06 -23.00 12.91
C SER A 9 -1.08 -22.74 13.90
N GLY A 10 -2.27 -22.40 13.39
CA GLY A 10 -3.47 -22.13 14.19
C GLY A 10 -3.54 -20.72 14.79
N GLN A 11 -2.49 -19.90 14.64
CA GLN A 11 -2.52 -18.50 15.08
C GLN A 11 -2.86 -17.55 13.93
N TRP A 12 -3.60 -16.49 14.25
CA TRP A 12 -3.95 -15.43 13.30
C TRP A 12 -3.16 -14.17 13.61
N VAL A 13 -2.62 -13.55 12.56
CA VAL A 13 -1.89 -12.28 12.63
C VAL A 13 -2.68 -11.20 11.93
N VAL A 14 -2.63 -10.00 12.48
CA VAL A 14 -3.17 -8.78 11.87
C VAL A 14 -2.02 -8.06 11.20
N GLY A 15 -2.09 -7.91 9.88
CA GLY A 15 -1.14 -7.09 9.10
C GLY A 15 -1.35 -5.60 9.34
N GLU A 16 -0.74 -4.76 8.50
CA GLU A 16 -0.89 -3.31 8.58
C GLU A 16 -2.35 -2.85 8.60
N TYR A 17 -2.56 -1.72 9.26
CA TYR A 17 -3.85 -1.06 9.34
C TYR A 17 -4.10 -0.29 8.04
N HIS A 18 -5.20 -0.62 7.38
CA HIS A 18 -5.68 0.09 6.19
C HIS A 18 -7.05 0.69 6.50
N ALA A 19 -7.24 1.94 6.11
CA ALA A 19 -8.51 2.63 6.24
C ALA A 19 -8.82 3.39 4.96
N ALA A 20 -10.10 3.37 4.58
CA ALA A 20 -10.65 4.29 3.60
C ALA A 20 -11.28 5.48 4.33
N PRO A 21 -11.43 6.64 3.66
CA PRO A 21 -12.19 7.76 4.22
C PRO A 21 -13.62 7.35 4.60
N TRP A 22 -14.19 8.09 5.55
CA TRP A 22 -15.60 7.96 5.89
C TRP A 22 -16.48 8.18 4.66
N GLN A 23 -17.45 7.29 4.45
CA GLN A 23 -18.43 7.42 3.38
C GLN A 23 -19.55 8.36 3.83
N LYS A 24 -20.11 9.12 2.89
CA LYS A 24 -21.26 9.99 3.16
C LYS A 24 -22.51 9.14 3.39
N ASP A 25 -23.42 9.68 4.20
CA ASP A 25 -24.74 9.09 4.37
C ASP A 25 -25.53 9.11 3.06
N GLY A 26 -26.37 8.10 2.85
CA GLY A 26 -27.21 7.97 1.66
C GLY A 26 -26.50 7.48 0.40
N VAL A 27 -25.19 7.20 0.44
CA VAL A 27 -24.50 6.56 -0.68
C VAL A 27 -25.06 5.14 -0.88
N VAL A 28 -25.44 4.84 -2.12
CA VAL A 28 -25.93 3.51 -2.50
C VAL A 28 -24.84 2.48 -2.20
N ARG A 29 -25.17 1.51 -1.35
CA ARG A 29 -24.24 0.44 -0.99
C ARG A 29 -24.03 -0.45 -2.22
N PRO A 30 -22.79 -0.67 -2.67
CA PRO A 30 -22.54 -1.65 -3.71
C PRO A 30 -22.98 -3.03 -3.22
N GLY A 31 -23.54 -3.83 -4.12
CA GLY A 31 -23.92 -5.21 -3.86
C GLY A 31 -22.73 -6.05 -3.38
N LEU A 32 -23.03 -7.22 -2.81
CA LEU A 32 -21.98 -8.16 -2.43
C LEU A 32 -21.26 -8.65 -3.69
N PRO A 33 -19.92 -8.72 -3.67
CA PRO A 33 -19.17 -9.22 -4.80
C PRO A 33 -19.37 -10.73 -4.93
N VAL A 34 -19.22 -11.24 -6.16
CA VAL A 34 -19.41 -12.66 -6.47
C VAL A 34 -18.17 -13.45 -6.04
N ALA A 35 -18.35 -14.35 -5.09
CA ALA A 35 -17.28 -15.21 -4.57
C ALA A 35 -17.72 -16.68 -4.49
N LEU A 36 -16.74 -17.58 -4.60
CA LEU A 36 -16.95 -19.02 -4.52
C LEU A 36 -17.00 -19.54 -3.07
N ASP A 37 -16.35 -18.83 -2.15
CA ASP A 37 -16.30 -19.15 -0.72
C ASP A 37 -16.23 -17.87 0.13
N LEU A 38 -16.30 -18.04 1.45
CA LEU A 38 -16.25 -16.92 2.41
C LEU A 38 -14.91 -16.20 2.42
N GLN A 39 -13.81 -16.90 2.13
CA GLN A 39 -12.49 -16.29 2.08
C GLN A 39 -12.39 -15.34 0.88
N GLY A 40 -12.79 -15.78 -0.31
CA GLY A 40 -12.86 -14.97 -1.52
C GLY A 40 -13.82 -13.78 -1.36
N LEU A 41 -14.96 -13.97 -0.68
CA LEU A 41 -15.88 -12.88 -0.38
C LEU A 41 -15.21 -11.81 0.51
N TYR A 42 -14.51 -12.24 1.56
CA TYR A 42 -13.76 -11.36 2.45
C TYR A 42 -12.68 -10.59 1.68
N GLU A 43 -11.90 -11.28 0.84
CA GLU A 43 -10.83 -10.65 0.07
C GLU A 43 -11.35 -9.63 -0.93
N GLN A 44 -12.39 -9.98 -1.71
CA GLN A 44 -13.02 -9.08 -2.65
C GLN A 44 -13.63 -7.86 -1.97
N ARG A 45 -14.24 -8.04 -0.78
CA ARG A 45 -14.80 -6.93 -0.02
C ARG A 45 -13.73 -5.97 0.48
N LEU A 46 -12.59 -6.49 0.96
CA LEU A 46 -11.46 -5.65 1.33
C LEU A 46 -10.92 -4.85 0.14
N ARG A 47 -10.81 -5.48 -1.03
CA ARG A 47 -10.32 -4.83 -2.26
C ARG A 47 -11.15 -3.61 -2.68
N GLN A 48 -12.46 -3.60 -2.42
CA GLN A 48 -13.33 -2.45 -2.69
C GLN A 48 -12.94 -1.18 -1.91
N HIS A 49 -12.14 -1.32 -0.84
CA HIS A 49 -11.68 -0.22 -0.01
C HIS A 49 -10.21 0.15 -0.21
N LEU A 50 -9.48 -0.57 -1.08
CA LEU A 50 -8.08 -0.28 -1.37
C LEU A 50 -7.98 0.78 -2.47
N VAL A 51 -7.05 1.73 -2.28
CA VAL A 51 -6.81 2.81 -3.23
C VAL A 51 -6.17 2.30 -4.52
N VAL A 52 -5.29 1.31 -4.42
CA VAL A 52 -4.59 0.72 -5.57
C VAL A 52 -5.20 -0.63 -5.89
N SER A 53 -5.60 -0.80 -7.14
CA SER A 53 -6.18 -2.05 -7.64
C SER A 53 -5.18 -3.19 -7.64
N ALA A 54 -5.70 -4.42 -7.57
CA ALA A 54 -4.89 -5.63 -7.69
C ALA A 54 -4.35 -5.77 -9.12
N ARG A 55 -3.12 -6.25 -9.27
CA ARG A 55 -2.58 -6.70 -10.56
C ARG A 55 -3.22 -8.04 -10.94
N ALA A 56 -3.16 -8.39 -12.23
CA ALA A 56 -3.69 -9.66 -12.70
C ALA A 56 -3.01 -10.85 -11.97
N GLY A 57 -3.81 -11.71 -11.34
CA GLY A 57 -3.32 -12.85 -10.57
C GLY A 57 -2.67 -12.53 -9.21
N GLU A 58 -2.62 -11.25 -8.81
CA GLU A 58 -2.07 -10.84 -7.52
C GLU A 58 -2.98 -11.33 -6.39
N SER A 59 -2.41 -11.98 -5.37
CA SER A 59 -3.18 -12.34 -4.17
C SER A 59 -3.50 -11.08 -3.34
N LEU A 60 -4.48 -11.15 -2.43
CA LEU A 60 -4.71 -10.01 -1.52
C LEU A 60 -3.46 -9.72 -0.67
N ARG A 61 -2.75 -10.77 -0.25
CA ARG A 61 -1.51 -10.63 0.54
C ARG A 61 -0.47 -9.81 -0.22
N ASP A 62 -0.17 -10.20 -1.45
CA ASP A 62 0.86 -9.55 -2.27
C ASP A 62 0.47 -8.10 -2.58
N GLN A 63 -0.82 -7.85 -2.86
CA GLN A 63 -1.35 -6.50 -3.05
C GLN A 63 -1.14 -5.61 -1.83
N LEU A 64 -1.38 -6.13 -0.62
CA LEU A 64 -1.22 -5.39 0.63
C LEU A 64 0.26 -5.17 0.97
N GLU A 65 1.14 -6.14 0.69
CA GLU A 65 2.59 -5.98 0.82
C GLU A 65 3.12 -4.91 -0.15
N ARG A 66 2.65 -4.89 -1.40
CA ARG A 66 2.97 -3.84 -2.38
C ARG A 66 2.51 -2.47 -1.92
N LEU A 67 1.31 -2.38 -1.34
CA LEU A 67 0.78 -1.14 -0.77
C LEU A 67 1.62 -0.63 0.42
N SER A 68 2.07 -1.52 1.30
CA SER A 68 3.00 -1.19 2.39
C SER A 68 4.31 -0.63 1.84
N LEU A 69 4.89 -1.30 0.83
CA LEU A 69 6.12 -0.84 0.17
C LEU A 69 5.95 0.53 -0.51
N LEU A 70 4.81 0.76 -1.16
CA LEU A 70 4.47 2.06 -1.74
C LEU A 70 4.42 3.17 -0.68
N SER A 71 3.70 2.94 0.42
CA SER A 71 3.60 3.86 1.56
C SER A 71 4.97 4.19 2.17
N ALA A 72 5.78 3.16 2.41
CA ALA A 72 7.12 3.32 2.98
C ALA A 72 8.03 4.14 2.06
N LYS A 73 8.02 3.86 0.75
CA LYS A 73 8.83 4.60 -0.24
C LYS A 73 8.33 6.03 -0.44
N GLN A 74 7.02 6.27 -0.42
CA GLN A 74 6.45 7.63 -0.46
C GLN A 74 6.91 8.44 0.74
N THR A 75 6.88 7.84 1.94
CA THR A 75 7.36 8.50 3.17
C THR A 75 8.87 8.78 3.10
N ALA A 76 9.66 7.84 2.57
CA ALA A 76 11.10 8.04 2.37
C ALA A 76 11.39 9.16 1.36
N ALA A 77 10.65 9.21 0.25
CA ALA A 77 10.75 10.28 -0.74
C ALA A 77 10.42 11.64 -0.12
N ALA A 78 9.31 11.75 0.64
CA ALA A 78 8.94 12.99 1.32
C ALA A 78 10.03 13.48 2.30
N LYS A 79 10.66 12.56 3.06
CA LYS A 79 11.78 12.89 3.95
C LYS A 79 13.03 13.37 3.18
N LEU A 80 13.30 12.83 2.00
CA LEU A 80 14.40 13.29 1.17
C LEU A 80 14.09 14.64 0.51
N GLU A 81 12.85 14.89 0.12
CA GLU A 81 12.41 16.18 -0.43
C GLU A 81 12.51 17.30 0.62
N THR A 82 12.09 17.06 1.86
CA THR A 82 12.29 18.03 2.95
C THR A 82 13.77 18.27 3.22
N ARG A 83 14.60 17.22 3.24
CA ARG A 83 16.05 17.36 3.40
C ARG A 83 16.67 18.15 2.25
N LEU A 84 16.24 17.93 1.01
CA LEU A 84 16.71 18.65 -0.17
C LEU A 84 16.43 20.15 -0.04
N ALA A 85 15.22 20.51 0.38
CA ALA A 85 14.80 21.91 0.55
C ALA A 85 15.62 22.65 1.61
N LEU A 86 16.05 21.96 2.66
CA LEU A 86 16.86 22.52 3.75
C LEU A 86 18.36 22.56 3.46
N THR A 87 18.82 21.91 2.38
CA THR A 87 20.25 21.77 2.10
C THR A 87 20.76 22.92 1.25
N ASN A 88 21.72 23.70 1.77
CA ASN A 88 22.35 24.81 1.05
C ASN A 88 23.58 24.38 0.20
N GLN A 89 24.24 23.28 0.56
CA GLN A 89 25.44 22.79 -0.15
C GLN A 89 25.07 22.08 -1.46
N PHE A 90 25.62 22.54 -2.58
CA PHE A 90 25.32 22.02 -3.92
C PHE A 90 25.64 20.52 -4.08
N ASN A 91 26.82 20.06 -3.66
CA ASN A 91 27.22 18.65 -3.77
C ASN A 91 26.24 17.73 -3.03
N ARG A 92 25.82 18.12 -1.82
CA ARG A 92 24.85 17.37 -1.03
C ARG A 92 23.46 17.35 -1.66
N ARG A 93 23.04 18.43 -2.32
CA ARG A 93 21.80 18.46 -3.10
C ARG A 93 21.84 17.52 -4.29
N ILE A 94 22.99 17.37 -4.97
CA ILE A 94 23.14 16.41 -6.08
C ILE A 94 22.94 14.99 -5.57
N GLU A 95 23.59 14.61 -4.48
CA GLU A 95 23.45 13.27 -3.87
C GLU A 95 22.00 12.97 -3.49
N ILE A 96 21.31 13.90 -2.84
CA ILE A 96 19.90 13.74 -2.46
C ILE A 96 19.00 13.62 -3.70
N ASN A 97 19.27 14.40 -4.77
CA ASN A 97 18.54 14.28 -6.02
C ASN A 97 18.76 12.92 -6.71
N ALA A 98 19.97 12.36 -6.65
CA ALA A 98 20.24 11.02 -7.17
C ALA A 98 19.40 9.97 -6.42
N GLN A 99 19.36 10.05 -5.08
CA GLN A 99 18.52 9.17 -4.26
C GLN A 99 17.03 9.33 -4.59
N LEU A 100 16.55 10.56 -4.75
CA LEU A 100 15.16 10.82 -5.14
C LEU A 100 14.81 10.23 -6.51
N ARG A 101 15.72 10.29 -7.49
CA ARG A 101 15.52 9.65 -8.79
C ARG A 101 15.35 8.14 -8.65
N THR A 102 16.22 7.48 -7.88
CA THR A 102 16.12 6.04 -7.61
C THR A 102 14.78 5.69 -6.94
N ILE A 103 14.41 6.37 -5.86
CA ILE A 103 13.14 6.08 -5.16
C ILE A 103 11.94 6.34 -6.08
N ARG A 104 11.97 7.39 -6.91
CA ARG A 104 10.89 7.66 -7.88
C ARG A 104 10.78 6.55 -8.93
N THR A 105 11.89 6.00 -9.43
CA THR A 105 11.85 4.85 -10.35
C THR A 105 11.27 3.60 -9.68
N GLU A 106 11.63 3.34 -8.43
CA GLU A 106 11.09 2.21 -7.67
C GLU A 106 9.59 2.39 -7.36
N LEU A 107 9.17 3.60 -7.02
CA LEU A 107 7.75 3.93 -6.84
C LEU A 107 6.95 3.72 -8.12
N HIS A 108 7.49 4.12 -9.27
CA HIS A 108 6.86 3.89 -10.56
C HIS A 108 6.75 2.39 -10.90
N ALA A 109 7.73 1.58 -10.51
CA ALA A 109 7.69 0.13 -10.71
C ALA A 109 6.66 -0.58 -9.81
N LEU A 110 6.35 -0.01 -8.64
CA LEU A 110 5.41 -0.56 -7.67
C LEU A 110 3.97 -0.08 -7.84
N ALA A 111 3.76 1.07 -8.50
CA ALA A 111 2.45 1.56 -8.89
C ALA A 111 1.70 0.53 -9.76
#